data_AF-A0A2W7P1R8-F1
#
_entry.id   AF-A0A2W7P1R8-F1
#
_cell.length_a   1.000
_cell.length_b   1.000
_cell.length_c   1.000
_cell.angle_alpha   90.00
_cell.angle_beta   90.00
_cell.angle_gamma   90.00
#
_symmetry.space_group_name_H-M   'P 1'
#
loop_
_entity.id
_entity.type
_entity.pdbx_description
1 polymer ?
#
loop_
_entity_poly.entity_id
_entity_poly.type
_entity_poly.pdbx_seq_one_letter_code
_entity_poly.pdbx_strand_id
1 'polypeptide(L)'
;MAWPKGTPRPEGAGRKKGTPNKITADIKALAQEHGATAITILATILTTAESDQAKIAAAKELLDRGYGKAMQGVELTGKEGGPVVIAASDLDEKL
;
A
#
# COMPACT_ATOMS: atom_id res chain seq x y z
N MET A 1 -17.80 -16.60 25.74
CA MET A 1 -16.72 -17.55 26.10
C MET A 1 -15.39 -16.83 25.94
N ALA A 2 -14.69 -16.54 27.04
CA ALA A 2 -13.38 -15.89 27.00
C ALA A 2 -12.28 -16.96 26.81
N TRP A 3 -11.36 -16.73 25.88
CA TRP A 3 -10.31 -17.69 25.55
C TRP A 3 -9.22 -17.73 26.64
N PRO A 4 -8.73 -18.92 27.01
CA PRO A 4 -7.63 -19.04 27.97
C PRO A 4 -6.37 -18.38 27.39
N LYS A 5 -5.70 -17.54 28.20
CA LYS A 5 -4.43 -16.93 27.82
C LYS A 5 -3.34 -18.01 27.81
N GLY A 6 -2.46 -17.99 26.81
CA GLY A 6 -1.28 -18.86 26.74
C GLY A 6 -1.43 -20.10 25.85
N THR A 7 -2.60 -20.38 25.28
CA THR A 7 -2.78 -21.44 24.29
C THR A 7 -2.80 -20.90 22.85
N PRO A 8 -2.38 -21.69 21.85
CA PRO A 8 -2.51 -21.32 20.44
C PRO A 8 -3.98 -21.04 20.07
N ARG A 9 -4.22 -19.99 19.27
CA ARG A 9 -5.56 -19.71 18.75
C ARG A 9 -5.99 -20.82 17.76
N PRO A 10 -7.29 -21.16 17.71
CA PRO A 10 -7.79 -22.18 16.78
C PRO A 10 -7.53 -21.79 15.33
N GLU A 11 -7.45 -22.79 14.45
CA GLU A 11 -7.28 -22.59 13.02
C GLU A 11 -8.45 -21.76 12.46
N GLY A 12 -8.14 -20.69 11.71
CA GLY A 12 -9.12 -19.71 11.26
C GLY A 12 -9.46 -18.59 12.26
N ALA A 13 -8.87 -18.58 13.46
CA ALA A 13 -9.04 -17.48 14.40
C ALA A 13 -8.16 -16.28 14.05
N GLY A 14 -8.80 -15.15 13.77
CA GLY A 14 -8.13 -13.90 13.41
C GLY A 14 -8.91 -13.14 12.36
N ARG A 15 -8.36 -12.02 11.89
CA ARG A 15 -8.92 -11.35 10.71
C ARG A 15 -8.59 -12.21 9.49
N LYS A 16 -9.59 -12.47 8.63
CA LYS A 16 -9.37 -13.12 7.34
C LYS A 16 -8.38 -12.27 6.53
N LYS A 17 -7.34 -12.91 5.97
CA LYS A 17 -6.35 -12.25 5.11
C LYS A 17 -7.08 -11.50 3.98
N GLY A 18 -6.69 -10.24 3.75
CA GLY A 18 -7.32 -9.39 2.73
C GLY A 18 -8.59 -8.65 3.18
N THR A 19 -9.10 -8.86 4.41
CA THR A 19 -10.24 -8.07 4.91
C THR A 19 -9.80 -6.63 5.20
N PRO A 20 -10.34 -5.62 4.50
CA PRO A 20 -9.99 -4.23 4.75
C PRO A 20 -10.44 -3.81 6.16
N ASN A 21 -9.64 -2.97 6.81
CA ASN A 21 -10.11 -2.29 8.01
C ASN A 21 -11.05 -1.15 7.59
N LYS A 22 -12.36 -1.30 7.88
CA LYS A 22 -13.42 -0.38 7.44
C LYS A 22 -13.11 1.07 7.81
N ILE A 23 -12.68 1.33 9.05
CA ILE A 23 -12.33 2.69 9.52
C ILE A 23 -11.24 3.32 8.64
N THR A 24 -10.19 2.56 8.32
CA THR A 24 -9.11 3.07 7.46
C THR A 24 -9.51 3.18 6.00
N ALA A 25 -10.49 2.39 5.55
CA ALA A 25 -11.02 2.48 4.19
C ALA A 25 -11.82 3.78 4.00
N ASP A 26 -12.66 4.13 4.97
CA ASP A 26 -13.48 5.35 4.93
C ASP A 26 -12.60 6.61 4.99
N ILE A 27 -11.59 6.62 5.88
CA ILE A 27 -10.61 7.72 5.94
C ILE A 27 -9.83 7.84 4.63
N LYS A 28 -9.47 6.71 4.00
CA LYS A 28 -8.78 6.73 2.70
C LYS A 28 -9.65 7.33 1.61
N ALA A 29 -10.95 7.00 1.57
CA ALA A 29 -11.88 7.57 0.61
C ALA A 29 -11.99 9.10 0.77
N LEU A 30 -12.18 9.57 2.00
CA LEU A 30 -12.22 11.01 2.31
C LEU A 30 -10.92 11.72 1.90
N ALA A 31 -9.76 11.12 2.15
CA ALA A 31 -8.49 11.71 1.73
C ALA A 31 -8.33 11.77 0.20
N GLN A 32 -8.87 10.79 -0.53
CA GLN A 32 -8.81 10.75 -2.00
C GLN A 32 -9.64 11.86 -2.65
N GLU A 33 -10.69 12.35 -2.01
CA GLU A 33 -11.48 13.49 -2.49
C GLU A 33 -10.63 14.75 -2.66
N HIS A 34 -9.58 14.91 -1.86
CA HIS A 34 -8.64 16.03 -1.95
C HIS A 34 -7.56 15.87 -3.03
N GLY A 35 -7.53 14.74 -3.74
CA GLY A 35 -6.47 14.43 -4.71
C GLY A 35 -6.32 15.48 -5.81
N ALA A 36 -7.43 15.94 -6.39
CA ALA A 36 -7.41 16.96 -7.44
C ALA A 36 -6.83 18.30 -6.93
N THR A 37 -7.30 18.76 -5.77
CA THR A 37 -6.79 19.97 -5.12
C THR A 37 -5.31 19.87 -4.77
N ALA A 38 -4.87 18.70 -4.27
CA ALA A 38 -3.47 18.46 -3.95
C ALA A 38 -2.57 18.56 -5.20
N ILE A 39 -3.01 18.01 -6.34
CA ILE A 39 -2.29 18.13 -7.62
C ILE A 39 -2.17 19.60 -8.04
N THR A 40 -3.25 20.37 -7.94
CA THR A 40 -3.22 21.82 -8.24
C THR A 40 -2.23 22.56 -7.34
N ILE A 41 -2.22 22.26 -6.04
CA ILE A 41 -1.28 22.88 -5.09
C ILE A 41 0.17 22.53 -5.46
N LEU A 42 0.47 21.28 -5.81
CA LEU A 42 1.81 20.87 -6.24
C LEU A 42 2.24 21.63 -7.51
N ALA A 43 1.35 21.79 -8.49
CA ALA A 43 1.64 22.56 -9.70
C ALA A 43 1.91 24.05 -9.39
N THR A 44 1.19 24.63 -8.44
CA THR A 44 1.46 25.99 -7.95
C THR A 44 2.83 26.07 -7.27
N ILE A 45 3.14 25.18 -6.32
CA ILE A 45 4.44 25.15 -5.62
C ILE A 45 5.59 25.03 -6.63
N LEU A 46 5.45 24.20 -7.65
CA LEU A 46 6.46 24.03 -8.70
C LEU A 46 6.80 25.34 -9.42
N THR A 47 5.84 26.23 -9.60
CA THR A 47 6.01 27.48 -10.35
C THR A 47 6.28 28.69 -9.48
N THR A 48 5.77 28.73 -8.24
CA THR A 48 5.79 29.93 -7.39
C THR A 48 6.66 29.82 -6.16
N ALA A 49 7.11 28.62 -5.75
CA ALA A 49 7.92 28.51 -4.54
C ALA A 49 9.26 29.26 -4.68
N GLU A 50 9.77 29.78 -3.57
CA GLU A 50 11.11 30.39 -3.54
C GLU A 50 12.21 29.35 -3.35
N SER A 51 11.90 28.27 -2.61
CA SER A 51 12.84 27.19 -2.35
C SER A 51 12.91 26.23 -3.52
N ASP A 52 14.12 26.04 -4.06
CA ASP A 52 14.39 25.03 -5.08
C ASP A 52 14.06 23.62 -4.58
N GLN A 53 14.27 23.33 -3.30
CA GLN A 53 13.90 22.03 -2.71
C GLN A 53 12.39 21.80 -2.77
N ALA A 54 11.57 22.83 -2.52
CA ALA A 54 10.12 22.73 -2.62
C ALA A 54 9.67 22.47 -4.07
N LYS A 55 10.29 23.14 -5.05
CA LYS A 55 10.04 22.88 -6.48
C LYS A 55 10.42 21.47 -6.89
N ILE A 56 11.60 21.00 -6.50
CA ILE A 56 12.09 19.66 -6.81
C ILE A 56 11.16 18.60 -6.21
N ALA A 57 10.72 18.78 -4.97
CA ALA A 57 9.76 17.88 -4.32
C ALA A 57 8.43 17.85 -5.08
N ALA A 58 7.87 19.01 -5.44
CA ALA A 58 6.63 19.09 -6.20
C ALA A 58 6.75 18.45 -7.60
N ALA A 59 7.86 18.71 -8.32
CA ALA A 59 8.14 18.09 -9.60
C ALA A 59 8.17 16.57 -9.51
N LYS A 60 8.91 16.03 -8.52
CA LYS A 60 9.02 14.58 -8.31
C LYS A 60 7.66 13.93 -8.04
N GLU A 61 6.86 14.53 -7.15
CA GLU A 61 5.54 13.99 -6.81
C GLU A 61 4.58 13.98 -8.01
N LEU A 62 4.63 15.01 -8.88
CA LEU A 62 3.85 15.06 -10.12
C LEU A 62 4.33 14.01 -11.14
N LEU A 63 5.65 13.89 -11.35
CA LEU A 63 6.23 12.93 -12.29
C LEU A 63 5.91 11.49 -11.87
N ASP A 64 6.12 11.16 -10.60
CA ASP A 64 5.87 9.82 -10.06
C ASP A 64 4.40 9.39 -10.20
N ARG A 65 3.46 10.35 -10.24
CA ARG A 65 2.01 10.10 -10.44
C ARG A 65 1.59 10.08 -11.91
N GLY A 66 2.16 10.96 -12.73
CA GLY A 66 1.81 11.09 -14.15
C GLY A 66 2.46 10.02 -15.03
N TYR A 67 3.70 9.64 -14.69
CA TYR A 67 4.50 8.72 -15.50
C TYR A 67 4.85 7.43 -14.76
N GLY A 68 4.54 7.35 -13.46
CA GLY A 68 4.94 6.23 -12.61
C GLY A 68 6.36 6.37 -12.08
N LYS A 69 6.69 5.54 -11.09
CA LYS A 69 8.04 5.44 -10.53
C LYS A 69 8.87 4.45 -11.34
N ALA A 70 10.19 4.65 -11.32
CA ALA A 70 11.12 3.66 -11.82
C ALA A 70 10.85 2.30 -11.15
N MET A 71 10.82 1.23 -11.95
CA MET A 71 10.58 -0.12 -11.45
C MET A 71 11.70 -0.49 -10.47
N GLN A 72 11.32 -0.76 -9.22
CA GLN A 72 12.25 -1.24 -8.21
C GLN A 72 12.28 -2.76 -8.28
N GLY A 73 13.36 -3.34 -8.81
CA GLY A 73 13.58 -4.77 -8.79
C GLY A 73 13.76 -5.23 -7.34
N VAL A 74 12.83 -6.05 -6.84
CA VAL A 74 12.95 -6.69 -5.53
C VAL A 74 13.33 -8.14 -5.75
N GLU A 75 14.45 -8.56 -5.18
CA GLU A 75 14.82 -9.96 -5.12
C GLU A 75 13.99 -10.64 -4.03
N LEU A 76 13.12 -11.57 -4.42
CA LEU A 76 12.31 -12.35 -3.51
C LEU A 76 13.07 -13.63 -3.17
N THR A 77 13.48 -13.77 -1.91
CA THR A 77 14.07 -15.00 -1.38
C THR A 77 13.12 -15.69 -0.42
N GLY A 78 13.17 -17.02 -0.41
CA GLY A 78 12.48 -17.86 0.56
C GLY A 78 13.14 -17.78 1.94
N LYS A 79 12.56 -18.50 2.91
CA LYS A 79 13.12 -18.59 4.26
C LYS A 79 14.61 -18.99 4.19
N GLU A 80 15.45 -18.27 4.91
CA GLU A 80 16.91 -18.47 4.95
C GLU A 80 17.62 -18.30 3.59
N GLY A 81 17.06 -17.48 2.69
CA GLY A 81 17.66 -17.26 1.36
C GLY A 81 17.40 -18.39 0.37
N GLY A 82 16.58 -19.38 0.75
CA GLY A 82 16.21 -20.50 -0.10
C GLY A 82 15.28 -20.11 -1.27
N PRO A 83 14.96 -21.06 -2.15
CA PRO A 83 14.02 -20.81 -3.25
C PRO A 83 12.64 -20.41 -2.73
N VAL A 84 11.97 -19.50 -3.45
CA VAL A 84 10.58 -19.14 -3.19
C VAL A 84 9.70 -20.35 -3.52
N VAL A 85 9.08 -20.95 -2.49
CA VAL A 85 8.10 -22.02 -2.67
C VAL A 85 6.74 -21.39 -2.92
N ILE A 86 6.25 -21.47 -4.15
CA ILE A 86 4.88 -21.06 -4.49
C ILE A 86 3.95 -22.21 -4.09
N ALA A 87 3.27 -22.08 -2.96
CA ALA A 87 2.18 -22.98 -2.62
C ALA A 87 0.93 -22.57 -3.41
N ALA A 88 0.57 -23.36 -4.43
CA ALA A 88 -0.72 -23.23 -5.11
C ALA A 88 -1.81 -23.78 -4.17
N SER A 89 -2.44 -22.94 -3.38
CA SER A 89 -3.48 -23.37 -2.42
C SER A 89 -4.91 -22.95 -2.77
N ASP A 90 -5.20 -22.41 -3.97
CA ASP A 90 -6.55 -21.90 -4.28
C ASP A 90 -7.01 -22.18 -5.73
N LEU A 91 -6.70 -23.34 -6.30
CA LEU A 91 -7.34 -23.81 -7.54
C LEU A 91 -7.84 -25.25 -7.32
N ASP A 92 -9.04 -25.41 -6.74
CA ASP A 92 -10.03 -26.44 -7.07
C ASP A 92 -11.15 -26.50 -6.02
N GLU A 93 -12.35 -26.04 -6.41
CA GLU A 93 -13.63 -26.74 -6.22
C GLU A 93 -14.77 -25.82 -6.70
N LYS A 94 -14.97 -25.76 -8.02
CA LYS A 94 -16.26 -25.46 -8.69
C LYS A 94 -16.08 -25.58 -10.20
N LEU A 95 -16.10 -26.83 -10.68
CA LEU A 95 -16.68 -27.17 -11.97
C LEU A 95 -17.64 -28.35 -11.76
#